data_AF-A0A1H8W2Z9-F1
#
_entry.id   AF-A0A1H8W2Z9-F1
#
_cell.length_a   1.000
_cell.length_b   1.000
_cell.length_c   1.000
_cell.angle_alpha   90.00
_cell.angle_beta   90.00
_cell.angle_gamma   90.00
#
_symmetry.space_group_name_H-M   'P 1'
#
loop_
_entity.id
_entity.type
_entity.pdbx_description
1 polymer ?
#
loop_
_entity_poly.entity_id
_entity_poly.type
_entity_poly.pdbx_seq_one_letter_code
_entity_poly.pdbx_strand_id
1 'polypeptide(L)'
;MTGEWNSPWAVRAEEPKPGPASIDIEKAIRLTAIFAKMEASLEKSVESVFEGIALRIEYEELASDPVETIELIFGYLGLVAPETIALRYRKATSDRLSDDICNYAEFEAAVEAAGYSHFLEP
;
A
#
# COMPACT_ATOMS: atom_id res chain seq x y z
N MET A 1 -22.19 -22.36 -11.46
CA MET A 1 -20.95 -21.86 -12.09
C MET A 1 -20.09 -21.27 -10.99
N THR A 2 -19.11 -22.04 -10.52
CA THR A 2 -18.10 -21.54 -9.58
C THR A 2 -17.02 -20.86 -10.40
N GLY A 3 -17.17 -19.56 -10.64
CA GLY A 3 -16.07 -18.77 -11.17
C GLY A 3 -14.88 -18.91 -10.24
N GLU A 4 -13.70 -19.19 -10.79
CA GLU A 4 -12.47 -19.27 -10.01
C GLU A 4 -12.30 -17.94 -9.25
N TRP A 5 -12.37 -18.02 -7.92
CA TRP A 5 -12.11 -16.88 -7.07
C TRP A 5 -10.65 -16.45 -7.25
N ASN A 6 -10.48 -15.29 -7.90
CA ASN A 6 -9.19 -14.62 -8.00
C ASN A 6 -9.09 -13.63 -6.85
N SER A 7 -8.29 -13.97 -5.82
CA SER A 7 -7.98 -13.03 -4.75
C SER A 7 -7.46 -11.72 -5.36
N PRO A 8 -7.96 -10.55 -4.94
CA PRO A 8 -7.34 -9.27 -5.34
C PRO A 8 -5.93 -9.10 -4.76
N TRP A 9 -5.56 -9.90 -3.76
CA TRP A 9 -4.30 -9.83 -3.02
C TRP A 9 -3.36 -10.98 -3.39
N ALA A 10 -2.05 -10.79 -3.21
CA ALA A 10 -1.08 -11.88 -3.25
C ALA A 10 -1.34 -12.81 -2.04
N VAL A 11 -1.64 -14.08 -2.30
CA VAL A 11 -1.93 -15.10 -1.27
C VAL A 11 -1.03 -16.29 -1.54
N ARG A 12 -0.32 -16.81 -0.54
CA ARG A 12 0.62 -17.92 -0.79
C ARG A 12 -0.14 -19.10 -1.37
N ALA A 13 0.50 -19.89 -2.24
CA ALA A 13 -0.14 -21.03 -2.89
C ALA A 13 -0.75 -22.04 -1.89
N GLU A 14 -0.11 -22.20 -0.73
CA GLU A 14 -0.56 -23.09 0.36
C GLU A 14 -1.42 -22.40 1.43
N GLU A 15 -1.62 -21.08 1.34
CA GLU A 15 -2.40 -20.35 2.34
C GLU A 15 -3.88 -20.74 2.22
N PRO A 16 -4.53 -21.14 3.33
CA PRO A 16 -5.93 -21.51 3.30
C PRO A 16 -6.75 -20.31 2.81
N LYS A 17 -7.41 -20.48 1.66
CA LYS A 17 -8.27 -19.45 1.08
C LYS A 17 -9.28 -19.01 2.15
N PRO A 18 -9.39 -17.70 2.46
CA PRO A 18 -10.36 -17.24 3.43
C PRO A 18 -11.75 -17.65 2.93
N GLY A 19 -12.41 -18.50 3.72
CA GLY A 19 -13.80 -18.86 3.47
C GLY A 19 -14.70 -17.62 3.61
N PRO A 20 -15.97 -17.72 3.20
CA PRO A 20 -16.93 -16.66 3.44
C PRO A 20 -16.96 -16.32 4.95
N ALA A 21 -16.52 -15.11 5.29
CA ALA A 21 -16.55 -14.61 6.65
C ALA A 21 -17.90 -13.94 6.91
N SER A 22 -18.60 -14.36 7.96
CA SER A 22 -19.79 -13.65 8.41
C SER A 22 -19.38 -12.29 8.96
N ILE A 23 -19.98 -11.23 8.41
CA ILE A 23 -19.81 -9.88 8.96
C ILE A 23 -20.71 -9.75 10.18
N ASP A 24 -20.11 -9.49 11.34
CA ASP A 24 -20.83 -9.04 12.52
C ASP A 24 -21.21 -7.56 12.33
N ILE A 25 -22.49 -7.32 12.06
CA ILE A 25 -23.04 -6.00 11.73
C ILE A 25 -22.88 -5.03 12.91
N GLU A 26 -23.12 -5.49 14.14
CA GLU A 26 -23.01 -4.63 15.33
C GLU A 26 -21.56 -4.22 15.55
N LYS A 27 -20.64 -5.18 15.37
CA LYS A 27 -19.21 -4.90 15.43
C LYS A 27 -18.78 -3.94 14.32
N ALA A 28 -19.28 -4.10 13.10
CA ALA A 28 -18.97 -3.20 11.99
C ALA A 28 -19.43 -1.76 12.31
N ILE A 29 -20.66 -1.57 12.77
CA ILE A 29 -21.19 -0.25 13.18
C ILE A 29 -20.32 0.37 14.28
N ARG A 30 -19.97 -0.43 15.30
CA ARG A 30 -19.13 0.03 16.40
C ARG A 30 -17.74 0.47 15.91
N LEU A 31 -17.12 -0.29 15.01
CA LEU A 31 -15.82 0.04 14.43
C LEU A 31 -15.88 1.33 13.61
N THR A 32 -16.92 1.50 12.77
CA THR A 32 -17.12 2.73 12.00
C THR A 32 -17.22 3.96 12.91
N ALA A 33 -17.95 3.87 14.02
CA ALA A 33 -18.06 4.97 14.98
C ALA A 33 -16.71 5.28 15.66
N ILE A 34 -15.89 4.27 15.94
CA ILE A 34 -14.54 4.45 16.48
C ILE A 34 -13.65 5.15 15.46
N PHE A 35 -13.65 4.72 14.19
CA PHE A 35 -12.86 5.35 13.14
C PHE A 35 -13.24 6.81 12.93
N ALA A 36 -14.54 7.12 12.86
CA ALA A 36 -15.01 8.52 12.76
C ALA A 36 -14.53 9.38 13.95
N LYS A 37 -14.51 8.81 15.16
CA LYS A 37 -13.97 9.51 16.33
C LYS A 37 -12.46 9.72 16.24
N MET A 38 -11.72 8.74 15.73
CA MET A 38 -10.28 8.84 15.53
C MET A 38 -9.93 9.88 14.46
N GLU A 39 -10.65 9.90 13.33
CA GLU A 39 -10.50 10.91 12.28
C GLU A 39 -10.71 12.33 12.83
N ALA A 40 -11.83 12.57 13.53
CA ALA A 40 -12.09 13.87 14.14
C ALA A 40 -11.04 14.27 15.19
N SER A 41 -10.42 13.29 15.87
CA SER A 41 -9.33 13.56 16.82
C SER A 41 -8.02 13.90 16.10
N LEU A 42 -7.75 13.25 14.97
CA LEU A 42 -6.60 13.54 14.12
C LEU A 42 -6.72 14.95 13.54
N GLU A 43 -7.89 15.32 13.01
CA GLU A 43 -8.16 16.66 12.47
C GLU A 43 -7.92 17.76 13.51
N LYS A 44 -8.39 17.56 14.76
CA LYS A 44 -8.10 18.49 15.86
C LYS A 44 -6.60 18.59 16.18
N SER A 45 -5.89 17.47 16.08
CA SER A 45 -4.44 17.44 16.29
C SER A 45 -3.71 18.19 15.18
N VAL A 46 -4.15 18.03 13.93
CA VAL A 46 -3.67 18.80 12.77
C VAL A 46 -3.87 20.29 12.97
N GLU A 47 -5.08 20.70 13.34
CA GLU A 47 -5.40 22.11 13.59
C GLU A 47 -4.52 22.71 14.69
N SER A 48 -4.32 21.97 15.79
CA SER A 48 -3.61 22.49 16.97
C SER A 48 -2.08 22.43 16.88
N VAL A 49 -1.51 21.41 16.22
CA VAL A 49 -0.06 21.16 16.19
C VAL A 49 0.56 21.67 14.89
N PHE A 50 -0.17 21.54 13.78
CA PHE A 50 0.32 21.87 12.44
C PHE A 50 -0.39 23.08 11.85
N GLU A 51 -1.12 23.85 12.66
CA GLU A 51 -1.85 25.07 12.24
C GLU A 51 -2.82 24.80 11.07
N GLY A 52 -3.43 23.61 11.06
CA GLY A 52 -4.36 23.19 10.01
C GLY A 52 -3.67 22.71 8.73
N ILE A 53 -2.34 22.72 8.67
CA ILE A 53 -1.58 22.30 7.50
C ILE A 53 -1.42 20.78 7.54
N ALA A 54 -2.17 20.08 6.69
CA ALA A 54 -2.03 18.64 6.45
C ALA A 54 -2.28 18.31 4.98
N LEU A 55 -1.73 17.19 4.55
CA LEU A 55 -2.04 16.56 3.27
C LEU A 55 -2.98 15.36 3.54
N ARG A 56 -4.18 15.40 2.96
CA ARG A 56 -5.13 14.29 2.97
C ARG A 56 -4.96 13.50 1.67
N ILE A 57 -4.78 12.19 1.81
CA ILE A 57 -4.66 11.27 0.68
C ILE A 57 -5.58 10.10 0.96
N GLU A 58 -6.53 9.88 0.08
CA GLU A 58 -7.42 8.73 0.12
C GLU A 58 -6.79 7.54 -0.60
N TYR A 59 -7.15 6.33 -0.17
CA TYR A 59 -6.62 5.12 -0.78
C TYR A 59 -7.01 5.00 -2.26
N GLU A 60 -8.18 5.51 -2.65
CA GLU A 60 -8.63 5.52 -4.04
C GLU A 60 -7.74 6.41 -4.93
N GLU A 61 -7.32 7.57 -4.42
CA GLU A 61 -6.38 8.48 -5.10
C GLU A 61 -5.04 7.77 -5.33
N LEU A 62 -4.47 7.23 -4.25
CA LEU A 62 -3.22 6.46 -4.30
C LEU A 62 -3.29 5.27 -5.25
N ALA A 63 -4.42 4.56 -5.29
CA ALA A 63 -4.60 3.39 -6.15
C ALA A 63 -4.80 3.76 -7.63
N SER A 64 -5.39 4.93 -7.91
CA SER A 64 -5.65 5.39 -9.28
C SER A 64 -4.39 5.90 -9.99
N ASP A 65 -3.58 6.69 -9.29
CA ASP A 65 -2.31 7.21 -9.79
C ASP A 65 -1.27 7.28 -8.66
N PRO A 66 -0.53 6.18 -8.43
CA PRO A 66 0.50 6.15 -7.41
C PRO A 66 1.63 7.16 -7.65
N VAL A 67 1.95 7.48 -8.92
CA VAL A 67 3.06 8.37 -9.25
C VAL A 67 2.71 9.80 -8.87
N GLU A 68 1.55 10.27 -9.33
CA GLU A 68 1.05 11.62 -9.00
C GLU A 68 0.89 11.80 -7.48
N THR A 69 0.36 10.78 -6.80
CA THR A 69 0.18 10.83 -5.34
C THR A 69 1.51 10.89 -4.59
N ILE A 70 2.53 10.14 -5.02
CA ILE A 70 3.87 10.20 -4.42
C ILE A 70 4.50 11.59 -4.67
N GLU A 71 4.41 12.13 -5.88
CA GLU A 71 4.92 13.48 -6.18
C GLU A 71 4.27 14.54 -5.28
N LEU A 72 2.95 14.43 -5.04
CA LEU A 72 2.22 15.31 -4.13
C LEU A 72 2.75 15.22 -2.68
N ILE A 73 3.01 14.01 -2.16
CA ILE A 73 3.58 13.81 -0.83
C ILE A 73 4.95 14.47 -0.71
N PHE A 74 5.84 14.22 -1.68
CA PHE A 74 7.19 14.77 -1.66
C PHE A 74 7.18 16.28 -1.81
N GLY A 75 6.33 16.82 -2.68
CA GLY A 75 6.11 18.26 -2.83
C GLY A 75 5.64 18.92 -1.53
N TYR A 76 4.68 18.30 -0.83
CA TYR A 76 4.21 18.76 0.47
C TYR A 76 5.32 18.77 1.53
N LEU A 77 6.22 17.77 1.52
CA LEU A 77 7.35 17.69 2.44
C LEU A 77 8.54 18.60 2.05
N GLY A 78 8.48 19.28 0.90
CA GLY A 78 9.59 20.07 0.38
C GLY A 78 10.79 19.22 -0.05
N LEU A 79 10.54 17.94 -0.39
CA LEU A 79 11.53 16.98 -0.83
C LEU A 79 11.47 16.79 -2.35
N VAL A 80 12.58 16.35 -2.93
CA VAL A 80 12.60 15.94 -4.33
C VAL A 80 11.99 14.54 -4.43
N ALA A 81 10.96 14.39 -5.25
CA ALA A 81 10.35 13.10 -5.51
C ALA A 81 11.40 12.11 -6.07
N PRO A 82 11.42 10.86 -5.59
CA PRO A 82 12.39 9.88 -6.06
C PRO A 82 12.06 9.47 -7.49
N GLU A 83 13.09 9.09 -8.25
CA GLU A 83 12.89 8.42 -9.51
C GLU A 83 12.20 7.07 -9.25
N THR A 84 11.06 6.84 -9.92
CA THR A 84 10.29 5.61 -9.75
C THR A 84 10.61 4.63 -10.88
N ILE A 85 10.69 3.36 -10.52
CA ILE A 85 10.88 2.28 -11.49
C ILE A 85 9.62 1.45 -11.50
N ALA A 86 9.01 1.31 -12.68
CA ALA A 86 7.84 0.48 -12.84
C ALA A 86 8.21 -0.99 -12.60
N LEU A 87 7.77 -1.53 -11.48
CA LEU A 87 7.89 -2.95 -11.20
C LEU A 87 6.84 -3.73 -11.99
N ARG A 88 7.29 -4.59 -12.89
CA ARG A 88 6.42 -5.55 -13.56
C ARG A 88 6.47 -6.82 -12.73
N TYR A 89 5.35 -7.22 -12.16
CA TYR A 89 5.30 -8.42 -11.34
C TYR A 89 4.24 -9.40 -11.83
N ARG A 90 4.45 -10.68 -11.57
CA ARG A 90 3.44 -11.72 -11.73
C ARG A 90 2.62 -11.76 -10.46
N LYS A 91 1.33 -12.02 -10.59
CA LYS A 91 0.45 -12.33 -9.45
C LYS A 91 0.67 -13.77 -8.92
N ALA A 92 1.87 -14.31 -9.16
CA ALA A 92 2.27 -15.61 -8.63
C ALA A 92 2.88 -15.37 -7.25
N THR A 93 2.69 -16.33 -6.35
CA THR A 93 3.24 -16.28 -5.01
C THR A 93 4.43 -17.20 -4.92
N SER A 94 5.57 -16.73 -5.42
CA SER A 94 6.86 -17.35 -5.09
C SER A 94 7.29 -16.90 -3.69
N ASP A 95 8.08 -17.73 -3.02
CA ASP A 95 8.82 -17.32 -1.82
C ASP A 95 10.08 -16.51 -2.18
N ARG A 96 10.33 -16.26 -3.48
CA ARG A 96 11.48 -15.54 -4.00
C ARG A 96 11.04 -14.33 -4.80
N LEU A 97 11.45 -13.15 -4.33
CA LEU A 97 11.20 -11.86 -4.98
C LEU A 97 11.67 -11.84 -6.44
N SER A 98 12.78 -12.52 -6.75
CA SER A 98 13.33 -12.65 -8.10
C SER A 98 12.41 -13.35 -9.11
N ASP A 99 11.54 -14.24 -8.62
CA ASP A 99 10.65 -15.00 -9.48
C ASP A 99 9.35 -14.23 -9.76
N ASP A 100 8.98 -13.33 -8.84
CA ASP A 100 7.76 -12.55 -8.90
C ASP A 100 7.94 -11.25 -9.69
N ILE A 101 9.12 -10.62 -9.65
CA ILE A 101 9.43 -9.41 -10.43
C ILE A 101 9.96 -9.80 -11.82
N CYS A 102 9.16 -9.55 -12.86
CA CYS A 102 9.50 -9.80 -14.27
C CYS A 102 10.72 -9.01 -14.76
N ASN A 103 11.02 -7.86 -14.15
CA ASN A 103 12.21 -7.05 -14.41
C ASN A 103 13.18 -7.01 -13.22
N TYR A 104 13.35 -8.15 -12.53
CA TYR A 104 14.13 -8.22 -11.29
C TYR A 104 15.56 -7.67 -11.43
N ALA A 105 16.26 -7.94 -12.53
CA ALA A 105 17.63 -7.43 -12.73
C ALA A 105 17.70 -5.89 -12.76
N GLU A 106 16.69 -5.22 -13.33
CA GLU A 106 16.60 -3.75 -13.34
C GLU A 106 16.29 -3.22 -11.93
N PHE A 107 15.39 -3.90 -11.22
CA PHE A 107 15.05 -3.59 -9.83
C PHE A 107 16.25 -3.76 -8.89
N GLU A 108 16.96 -4.89 -8.99
CA GLU A 108 18.15 -5.22 -8.21
C GLU A 108 19.23 -4.16 -8.37
N ALA A 109 19.59 -3.82 -9.61
CA ALA A 109 20.58 -2.79 -9.90
C ALA A 109 20.20 -1.42 -9.32
N ALA A 110 18.92 -1.06 -9.35
CA ALA A 110 18.44 0.20 -8.78
C ALA A 110 18.46 0.21 -7.24
N VAL A 111 18.07 -0.89 -6.61
CA VAL A 111 18.12 -1.04 -5.14
C VAL A 111 19.57 -0.97 -4.66
N GLU A 112 20.50 -1.62 -5.35
CA GLU A 112 21.93 -1.53 -5.07
C GLU A 112 22.47 -0.11 -5.25
N ALA A 113 22.14 0.55 -6.37
CA ALA A 113 22.57 1.93 -6.63
C ALA A 113 22.04 2.92 -5.58
N ALA A 114 20.86 2.66 -5.02
CA ALA A 114 20.26 3.46 -3.96
C ALA A 114 20.80 3.14 -2.55
N GLY A 115 21.71 2.15 -2.40
CA GLY A 115 22.31 1.77 -1.12
C GLY A 115 21.41 0.89 -0.23
N TYR A 116 20.42 0.24 -0.84
CA TYR A 116 19.37 -0.52 -0.15
C TYR A 116 19.50 -2.04 -0.32
N SER A 117 20.69 -2.54 -0.66
CA SER A 117 20.94 -3.95 -0.95
C SER A 117 20.48 -4.94 0.14
N HIS A 118 20.41 -4.51 1.41
CA HIS A 118 19.92 -5.34 2.52
C HIS A 118 18.44 -5.75 2.37
N PHE A 119 17.63 -5.04 1.58
CA PHE A 119 16.26 -5.43 1.26
C PHE A 119 16.16 -6.51 0.17
N LEU A 120 17.28 -6.88 -0.46
CA LEU A 120 17.37 -7.98 -1.42
C LEU A 120 17.70 -9.31 -0.74
N GLU A 121 18.09 -9.27 0.54
CA GLU A 121 18.35 -10.47 1.34
C GLU A 121 17.01 -11.19 1.64
N PRO A 122 16.97 -12.53 1.50
CA PRO A 122 15.75 -13.34 1.68
C PRO A 122 15.25 -13.43 3.13
#